data_AF-A0A955BWX2-F1
#
_entry.id   AF-A0A955BWX2-F1
#
_cell.length_a   1.000
_cell.length_b   1.000
_cell.length_c   1.000
_cell.angle_alpha   90.00
_cell.angle_beta   90.00
_cell.angle_gamma   90.00
#
_symmetry.space_group_name_H-M   'P 1'
#
loop_
_entity.id
_entity.type
_entity.pdbx_description
1 polymer ?
#
loop_
_entity_poly.entity_id
_entity_poly.type
_entity_poly.pdbx_seq_one_letter_code
_entity_poly.pdbx_strand_id
1 'polypeptide(L)'
;VQRDTGVDGAVSVAPVAADGESDVLRVRARKLDGAEGFLLVFGFEGQDSYYWWNVGGWGNTEHALQRRAGGRSQDRMIAARGAVETGKWHDLRVELTPGRIRCYLDDQLVHDYRPTRPEVRVSPTLDESTGEVLVKLVNPAEEPIAATLKLSGASSLASVAHVTTLTGEPGGVNSIEREPIRPVESVLPASDTIEMELPACSVQVVKVKVK
;
A
#
# COMPACT_ATOMS: atom_id res chain seq x y z
N VAL A 1 -16.23 -3.87 -15.51
CA VAL A 1 -15.15 -4.68 -16.12
C VAL A 1 -15.01 -4.21 -17.55
N GLN A 2 -13.86 -3.62 -17.91
CA GLN A 2 -13.52 -3.21 -19.28
C GLN A 2 -13.55 -4.46 -20.17
N ARG A 3 -14.33 -4.43 -21.26
CA ARG A 3 -14.40 -5.52 -22.24
C ARG A 3 -14.54 -4.89 -23.62
N ASP A 4 -13.53 -5.13 -24.46
CA ASP A 4 -13.65 -4.97 -25.90
C ASP A 4 -13.62 -6.38 -26.50
N THR A 5 -14.79 -6.85 -26.93
CA THR A 5 -14.96 -8.23 -27.45
C THR A 5 -14.80 -8.31 -28.97
N GLY A 6 -14.51 -7.18 -29.63
CA GLY A 6 -14.39 -7.10 -31.09
C GLY A 6 -12.97 -7.27 -31.62
N VAL A 7 -11.96 -7.35 -30.75
CA VAL A 7 -10.54 -7.38 -31.12
C VAL A 7 -9.76 -8.42 -30.31
N ASP A 8 -8.79 -9.06 -30.96
CA ASP A 8 -7.83 -9.96 -30.30
C ASP A 8 -6.70 -9.14 -29.66
N GLY A 9 -6.42 -9.39 -28.38
CA GLY A 9 -5.32 -8.75 -27.68
C GLY A 9 -3.97 -9.32 -28.08
N ALA A 10 -2.99 -8.45 -28.33
CA ALA A 10 -1.59 -8.86 -28.41
C ALA A 10 -0.97 -8.93 -27.01
N VAL A 11 -0.26 -10.02 -26.71
CA VAL A 11 0.42 -10.22 -25.42
C VAL A 11 1.91 -10.42 -25.65
N SER A 12 2.73 -9.73 -24.86
CA SER A 12 4.17 -9.93 -24.79
C SER A 12 4.58 -10.05 -23.33
N VAL A 13 5.52 -10.93 -23.05
CA VAL A 13 6.07 -11.17 -21.72
C VAL A 13 7.57 -10.94 -21.78
N ALA A 14 8.11 -10.20 -20.83
CA ALA A 14 9.55 -9.97 -20.75
C ALA A 14 10.29 -11.32 -20.62
N PRO A 15 11.37 -11.55 -21.39
CA PRO A 15 12.09 -12.82 -21.38
C PRO A 15 12.98 -13.00 -20.14
N VAL A 16 13.15 -11.93 -19.35
CA VAL A 16 14.02 -11.90 -18.16
C VAL A 16 13.22 -11.31 -17.00
N ALA A 17 13.42 -11.86 -15.80
CA ALA A 17 12.85 -11.32 -14.59
C ALA A 17 13.51 -9.99 -14.21
N ALA A 18 12.71 -9.05 -13.74
CA ALA A 18 13.18 -7.83 -13.08
C ALA A 18 13.20 -8.11 -11.57
N ASP A 19 14.40 -8.17 -10.99
CA ASP A 19 14.65 -8.52 -9.58
C ASP A 19 15.51 -7.49 -8.84
N GLY A 20 15.74 -6.33 -9.44
CA GLY A 20 16.50 -5.24 -8.84
C GLY A 20 15.70 -4.43 -7.82
N GLU A 21 16.40 -3.69 -6.96
CA GLU A 21 15.77 -2.66 -6.11
C GLU A 21 15.19 -1.50 -6.94
N SER A 22 15.66 -1.34 -8.18
CA SER A 22 15.16 -0.39 -9.16
C SER A 22 15.16 -1.02 -10.54
N ASP A 23 14.06 -0.88 -11.26
CA ASP A 23 13.87 -1.46 -12.59
C ASP A 23 13.32 -0.42 -13.57
N VAL A 24 13.70 -0.53 -14.84
CA VAL A 24 13.14 0.30 -15.91
C VAL A 24 12.59 -0.60 -17.00
N LEU A 25 11.26 -0.63 -17.12
CA LEU A 25 10.56 -1.35 -18.19
C LEU A 25 10.37 -0.39 -19.37
N ARG A 26 10.78 -0.81 -20.57
CA ARG A 26 10.56 -0.07 -21.82
C ARG A 26 9.86 -0.96 -22.83
N VAL A 27 8.73 -0.49 -23.34
CA VAL A 27 7.89 -1.22 -24.30
C VAL A 27 7.52 -0.28 -25.43
N ARG A 28 7.60 -0.77 -26.67
CA ARG A 28 6.99 -0.10 -27.83
C ARG A 28 5.72 -0.84 -28.18
N ALA A 29 4.61 -0.12 -28.30
CA ALA A 29 3.32 -0.71 -28.63
C ALA A 29 2.62 0.10 -29.72
N ARG A 30 1.84 -0.56 -30.57
CA ARG A 30 1.05 0.08 -31.63
C ARG A 30 -0.38 -0.40 -31.53
N LYS A 31 -1.32 0.53 -31.30
CA LYS A 31 -2.74 0.24 -31.32
C LYS A 31 -3.17 0.04 -32.77
N LEU A 32 -3.77 -1.09 -33.10
CA LEU A 32 -4.23 -1.38 -34.47
C LEU A 32 -5.72 -1.09 -34.67
N ASP A 33 -6.54 -1.38 -33.66
CA ASP A 33 -7.99 -1.14 -33.67
C ASP A 33 -8.54 -1.10 -32.23
N GLY A 34 -9.85 -1.10 -32.04
CA GLY A 34 -10.53 -1.25 -30.74
C GLY A 34 -10.79 0.08 -30.00
N ALA A 35 -11.58 0.00 -28.93
CA ALA A 35 -11.92 1.16 -28.09
C ALA A 35 -10.87 1.44 -26.99
N GLU A 36 -10.00 0.48 -26.71
CA GLU A 36 -9.04 0.52 -25.61
C GLU A 36 -7.59 0.58 -26.13
N GLY A 37 -6.67 1.04 -25.28
CA GLY A 37 -5.24 1.10 -25.59
C GLY A 37 -4.45 -0.10 -25.02
N PHE A 38 -3.48 0.17 -24.15
CA PHE A 38 -2.50 -0.81 -23.70
C PHE A 38 -2.61 -1.10 -22.20
N LEU A 39 -2.24 -2.32 -21.80
CA LEU A 39 -2.03 -2.71 -20.41
C LEU A 39 -0.58 -3.16 -20.23
N LEU A 40 0.16 -2.46 -19.37
CA LEU A 40 1.51 -2.88 -18.97
C LEU A 40 1.47 -3.35 -17.52
N VAL A 41 1.74 -4.65 -17.29
CA VAL A 41 1.67 -5.30 -15.97
C VAL A 41 3.07 -5.46 -15.39
N PHE A 42 3.28 -5.12 -14.11
CA PHE A 42 4.60 -5.12 -13.47
C PHE A 42 4.52 -5.17 -11.94
N GLY A 43 5.69 -5.30 -11.28
CA GLY A 43 5.83 -5.22 -9.82
C GLY A 43 5.06 -6.30 -9.07
N PHE A 44 5.26 -7.57 -9.44
CA PHE A 44 4.61 -8.70 -8.80
C PHE A 44 5.17 -8.92 -7.39
N GLU A 45 4.29 -8.92 -6.38
CA GLU A 45 4.59 -9.34 -4.99
C GLU A 45 4.03 -10.74 -4.68
N GLY A 46 3.39 -11.38 -5.68
CA GLY A 46 2.73 -12.69 -5.60
C GLY A 46 1.74 -12.88 -6.75
N GLN A 47 1.09 -14.05 -6.86
CA GLN A 47 0.19 -14.37 -7.98
C GLN A 47 -1.03 -13.40 -8.10
N ASP A 48 -1.44 -12.78 -7.00
CA ASP A 48 -2.60 -11.87 -6.92
C ASP A 48 -2.23 -10.44 -6.45
N SER A 49 -0.95 -10.09 -6.44
CA SER A 49 -0.48 -8.74 -6.06
C SER A 49 0.46 -8.20 -7.13
N TYR A 50 -0.02 -7.22 -7.89
CA TYR A 50 0.75 -6.58 -8.95
C TYR A 50 0.15 -5.22 -9.33
N TYR A 51 0.96 -4.43 -10.03
CA TYR A 51 0.54 -3.17 -10.64
C TYR A 51 0.24 -3.37 -12.11
N TRP A 52 -0.64 -2.51 -12.65
CA TRP A 52 -0.66 -2.30 -14.09
C TRP A 52 -0.90 -0.84 -14.44
N TRP A 53 -0.30 -0.44 -15.54
CA TRP A 53 -0.54 0.85 -16.17
C TRP A 53 -1.47 0.66 -17.37
N ASN A 54 -2.68 1.19 -17.24
CA ASN A 54 -3.72 1.20 -18.24
C ASN A 54 -3.60 2.49 -19.06
N VAL A 55 -3.22 2.37 -20.32
CA VAL A 55 -2.93 3.51 -21.20
C VAL A 55 -4.00 3.59 -22.28
N GLY A 56 -4.81 4.64 -22.30
CA GLY A 56 -5.92 4.72 -23.25
C GLY A 56 -7.07 3.81 -22.84
N GLY A 57 -7.34 3.75 -21.53
CA GLY A 57 -8.47 3.04 -20.95
C GLY A 57 -9.79 3.83 -21.10
N TRP A 58 -10.90 3.18 -20.77
CA TRP A 58 -12.25 3.76 -20.71
C TRP A 58 -12.61 4.45 -22.03
N GLY A 59 -12.55 3.70 -23.13
CA GLY A 59 -12.81 4.26 -24.46
C GLY A 59 -11.72 5.21 -24.94
N ASN A 60 -10.46 4.94 -24.56
CA ASN A 60 -9.29 5.73 -24.95
C ASN A 60 -9.36 7.19 -24.49
N THR A 61 -9.81 7.43 -23.26
CA THR A 61 -9.96 8.79 -22.68
C THR A 61 -9.09 9.05 -21.47
N GLU A 62 -8.56 7.99 -20.83
CA GLU A 62 -7.72 8.11 -19.64
C GLU A 62 -6.52 7.16 -19.64
N HIS A 63 -5.48 7.55 -18.94
CA HIS A 63 -4.40 6.67 -18.48
C HIS A 63 -4.51 6.51 -16.96
N ALA A 64 -4.36 5.30 -16.44
CA ALA A 64 -4.46 5.02 -15.01
C ALA A 64 -3.40 4.03 -14.54
N LEU A 65 -2.79 4.32 -13.39
CA LEU A 65 -2.01 3.34 -12.65
C LEU A 65 -2.93 2.66 -11.63
N GLN A 66 -3.00 1.32 -11.70
CA GLN A 66 -3.92 0.51 -10.90
C GLN A 66 -3.16 -0.59 -10.16
N ARG A 67 -3.72 -1.05 -9.04
CA ARG A 67 -3.17 -2.18 -8.26
C ARG A 67 -4.21 -3.27 -8.08
N ARG A 68 -3.76 -4.52 -8.13
CA ARG A 68 -4.49 -5.68 -7.63
C ARG A 68 -3.85 -6.14 -6.33
N ALA A 69 -4.67 -6.42 -5.32
CA ALA A 69 -4.22 -6.98 -4.04
C ALA A 69 -5.29 -7.94 -3.49
N GLY A 70 -4.90 -9.18 -3.18
CA GLY A 70 -5.73 -10.14 -2.43
C GLY A 70 -7.06 -10.50 -3.09
N GLY A 71 -7.09 -10.65 -4.41
CA GLY A 71 -8.29 -11.02 -5.17
C GLY A 71 -9.37 -9.92 -5.29
N ARG A 72 -9.20 -8.76 -4.65
CA ARG A 72 -10.03 -7.57 -4.91
C ARG A 72 -9.57 -6.87 -6.17
N SER A 73 -10.53 -6.51 -7.03
CA SER A 73 -10.27 -5.88 -8.32
C SER A 73 -10.08 -4.36 -8.19
N GLN A 74 -9.04 -3.85 -8.86
CA GLN A 74 -8.92 -2.50 -9.45
C GLN A 74 -9.02 -1.28 -8.52
N ASP A 75 -8.11 -1.14 -7.54
CA ASP A 75 -7.88 0.17 -6.96
C ASP A 75 -7.17 1.06 -7.99
N ARG A 76 -7.88 2.06 -8.50
CA ARG A 76 -7.32 3.09 -9.39
C ARG A 76 -6.57 4.09 -8.53
N MET A 77 -5.24 3.96 -8.47
CA MET A 77 -4.42 4.74 -7.54
C MET A 77 -4.22 6.19 -8.01
N ILE A 78 -3.99 6.37 -9.31
CA ILE A 78 -3.89 7.69 -9.95
C ILE A 78 -4.34 7.58 -11.41
N ALA A 79 -4.92 8.67 -11.94
CA ALA A 79 -5.39 8.75 -13.32
C ALA A 79 -5.12 10.13 -13.92
N ALA A 80 -4.96 10.17 -15.24
CA ALA A 80 -4.74 11.37 -16.04
C ALA A 80 -5.54 11.23 -17.34
N ARG A 81 -6.08 12.34 -17.84
CA ARG A 81 -6.74 12.35 -19.15
C ARG A 81 -5.71 12.17 -20.25
N GLY A 82 -6.06 11.41 -21.28
CA GLY A 82 -5.19 11.19 -22.42
C GLY A 82 -5.67 10.04 -23.30
N ALA A 83 -5.07 9.93 -24.47
CA ALA A 83 -5.44 8.96 -25.49
C ALA A 83 -4.18 8.50 -26.23
N VAL A 84 -4.25 7.33 -26.83
CA VAL A 84 -3.25 6.84 -27.80
C VAL A 84 -3.83 6.86 -29.21
N GLU A 85 -2.98 7.07 -30.20
CA GLU A 85 -3.38 7.15 -31.60
C GLU A 85 -3.38 5.75 -32.24
N THR A 86 -4.43 5.45 -32.99
CA THR A 86 -4.48 4.20 -33.77
C THR A 86 -3.51 4.28 -34.94
N GLY A 87 -2.74 3.22 -35.16
CA GLY A 87 -1.75 3.15 -36.23
C GLY A 87 -0.43 3.85 -35.90
N LYS A 88 -0.22 4.40 -34.70
CA LYS A 88 1.05 5.00 -34.27
C LYS A 88 1.78 4.10 -33.27
N TRP A 89 3.10 3.97 -33.43
CA TRP A 89 3.95 3.38 -32.40
C TRP A 89 4.11 4.38 -31.26
N HIS A 90 3.84 3.92 -30.04
CA HIS A 90 4.03 4.66 -28.80
C HIS A 90 5.11 4.00 -27.94
N ASP A 91 5.90 4.83 -27.26
CA ASP A 91 6.95 4.39 -26.36
C ASP A 91 6.43 4.50 -24.91
N LEU A 92 6.29 3.35 -24.25
CA LEU A 92 5.87 3.23 -22.86
C LEU A 92 7.10 2.96 -22.00
N ARG A 93 7.27 3.73 -20.93
CA ARG A 93 8.32 3.50 -19.93
C ARG A 93 7.74 3.52 -18.53
N VAL A 94 8.09 2.51 -17.73
CA VAL A 94 7.84 2.48 -16.30
C VAL A 94 9.17 2.42 -15.57
N GLU A 95 9.39 3.35 -14.65
CA GLU A 95 10.54 3.36 -13.75
C GLU A 95 10.07 3.01 -12.34
N LEU A 96 10.64 1.95 -11.81
CA LEU A 96 10.45 1.47 -10.45
C LEU A 96 11.69 1.83 -9.65
N THR A 97 11.49 2.54 -8.55
CA THR A 97 12.51 2.84 -7.54
C THR A 97 11.87 2.62 -6.17
N PRO A 98 12.66 2.44 -5.09
CA PRO A 98 12.10 2.24 -3.76
C PRO A 98 11.07 3.33 -3.42
N GLY A 99 9.83 2.91 -3.15
CA GLY A 99 8.72 3.79 -2.77
C GLY A 99 8.16 4.70 -3.88
N ARG A 100 8.53 4.52 -5.16
CA ARG A 100 8.07 5.40 -6.24
C ARG A 100 7.98 4.70 -7.60
N ILE A 101 6.87 4.96 -8.30
CA ILE A 101 6.56 4.47 -9.64
C ILE A 101 6.40 5.70 -10.55
N ARG A 102 7.15 5.76 -11.64
CA ARG A 102 6.95 6.76 -12.70
C ARG A 102 6.56 6.11 -14.01
N CYS A 103 5.55 6.64 -14.68
CA CYS A 103 5.09 6.17 -15.97
C CYS A 103 5.22 7.28 -17.02
N TYR A 104 5.79 6.95 -18.17
CA TYR A 104 6.00 7.87 -19.28
C TYR A 104 5.41 7.32 -20.57
N LEU A 105 4.73 8.17 -21.32
CA LEU A 105 4.20 7.89 -22.66
C LEU A 105 4.88 8.86 -23.64
N ASP A 106 5.53 8.34 -24.67
CA ASP A 106 6.27 9.13 -25.67
C ASP A 106 7.22 10.15 -25.00
N ASP A 107 8.00 9.66 -24.03
CA ASP A 107 8.92 10.40 -23.16
C ASP A 107 8.29 11.49 -22.26
N GLN A 108 6.97 11.68 -22.29
CA GLN A 108 6.26 12.58 -21.40
C GLN A 108 5.88 11.87 -20.11
N LEU A 109 6.19 12.48 -18.95
CA LEU A 109 5.77 11.98 -17.64
C LEU A 109 4.24 12.07 -17.52
N VAL A 110 3.59 10.91 -17.39
CA VAL A 110 2.13 10.82 -17.22
C VAL A 110 1.77 10.65 -15.74
N HIS A 111 2.47 9.75 -15.04
CA HIS A 111 2.23 9.48 -13.62
C HIS A 111 3.54 9.50 -12.83
N ASP A 112 3.47 10.10 -11.65
CA ASP A 112 4.49 10.05 -10.61
C ASP A 112 3.80 9.67 -9.30
N TYR A 113 3.89 8.39 -8.94
CA TYR A 113 3.12 7.82 -7.85
C TYR A 113 4.06 7.31 -6.76
N ARG A 114 3.76 7.69 -5.51
CA ARG A 114 4.40 7.14 -4.32
C ARG A 114 3.34 6.33 -3.58
N PRO A 115 3.42 4.98 -3.57
CA PRO A 115 2.46 4.17 -2.84
C PRO A 115 2.45 4.60 -1.38
N THR A 116 1.33 5.14 -0.91
CA THR A 116 1.14 5.40 0.52
C THR A 116 0.98 4.04 1.19
N ARG A 117 2.04 3.54 1.84
CA ARG A 117 1.84 2.55 2.89
C ARG A 117 1.03 3.27 3.96
N PRO A 118 -0.15 2.77 4.36
CA PRO A 118 -0.84 3.32 5.51
C PRO A 118 0.12 3.23 6.69
N GLU A 119 0.47 4.41 7.19
CA GLU A 119 1.54 4.62 8.18
C GLU A 119 1.29 3.81 9.45
N VAL A 120 0.03 3.60 9.83
CA VAL A 120 -0.37 2.83 11.01
C VAL A 120 -1.65 2.03 10.72
N ARG A 121 -1.74 0.79 11.22
CA ARG A 121 -2.99 0.01 11.27
C ARG A 121 -3.56 0.07 12.68
N VAL A 122 -4.87 0.20 12.82
CA VAL A 122 -5.54 0.29 14.12
C VAL A 122 -6.73 -0.66 14.20
N SER A 123 -6.88 -1.36 15.33
CA SER A 123 -8.03 -2.20 15.64
C SER A 123 -8.45 -2.03 17.11
N PRO A 124 -9.58 -1.37 17.39
CA PRO A 124 -10.12 -1.25 18.73
C PRO A 124 -11.06 -2.42 19.09
N THR A 125 -11.16 -2.74 20.37
CA THR A 125 -12.10 -3.73 20.93
C THR A 125 -12.48 -3.28 22.34
N LEU A 126 -13.76 -3.41 22.70
CA LEU A 126 -14.24 -3.20 24.07
C LEU A 126 -14.52 -4.57 24.70
N ASP A 127 -13.88 -4.86 25.82
CA ASP A 127 -14.29 -5.93 26.71
C ASP A 127 -15.37 -5.40 27.65
N GLU A 128 -16.62 -5.75 27.37
CA GLU A 128 -17.78 -5.30 28.13
C GLU A 128 -17.80 -5.85 29.57
N SER A 129 -17.15 -6.99 29.82
CA SER A 129 -17.15 -7.62 31.15
C SER A 129 -16.25 -6.87 32.15
N THR A 130 -15.16 -6.30 31.65
CA THR A 130 -14.17 -5.57 32.45
C THR A 130 -14.29 -4.05 32.30
N GLY A 131 -14.96 -3.60 31.24
CA GLY A 131 -15.04 -2.20 30.84
C GLY A 131 -13.72 -1.69 30.27
N GLU A 132 -12.97 -2.53 29.55
CA GLU A 132 -11.64 -2.20 29.05
C GLU A 132 -11.64 -2.05 27.53
N VAL A 133 -11.18 -0.91 27.04
CA VAL A 133 -10.90 -0.70 25.63
C VAL A 133 -9.47 -1.13 25.35
N LEU A 134 -9.30 -2.01 24.37
CA LEU A 134 -8.03 -2.43 23.82
C LEU A 134 -7.89 -1.85 22.42
N VAL A 135 -6.87 -1.04 22.19
CA VAL A 135 -6.52 -0.51 20.87
C VAL A 135 -5.21 -1.14 20.43
N LYS A 136 -5.25 -1.93 19.36
CA LYS A 136 -4.07 -2.53 18.74
C LYS A 136 -3.58 -1.59 17.65
N LEU A 137 -2.34 -1.15 17.73
CA LEU A 137 -1.68 -0.33 16.71
C LEU A 137 -0.52 -1.11 16.08
N VAL A 138 -0.31 -0.97 14.78
CA VAL A 138 0.84 -1.54 14.08
C VAL A 138 1.49 -0.45 13.26
N ASN A 139 2.77 -0.19 13.52
CA ASN A 139 3.64 0.61 12.67
C ASN A 139 4.51 -0.32 11.80
N PRO A 140 4.17 -0.51 10.51
CA PRO A 140 4.99 -1.30 9.59
C PRO A 140 6.16 -0.52 8.98
N ALA A 141 6.33 0.77 9.28
CA ALA A 141 7.44 1.57 8.79
C ALA A 141 8.74 1.24 9.52
N GLU A 142 9.87 1.50 8.86
CA GLU A 142 11.22 1.33 9.44
C GLU A 142 11.65 2.55 10.26
N GLU A 143 10.77 3.53 10.43
CA GLU A 143 10.97 4.73 11.26
C GLU A 143 9.90 4.82 12.35
N PRO A 144 10.22 5.40 13.53
CA PRO A 144 9.21 5.71 14.54
C PRO A 144 8.19 6.73 14.04
N ILE A 145 6.94 6.58 14.50
CA ILE A 145 5.82 7.47 14.15
C ILE A 145 5.25 8.09 15.43
N ALA A 146 5.23 9.42 15.50
CA ALA A 146 4.48 10.13 16.52
C ALA A 146 2.98 9.96 16.26
N ALA A 147 2.22 9.52 17.27
CA ALA A 147 0.81 9.20 17.15
C ALA A 147 -0.01 9.76 18.32
N THR A 148 -1.20 10.24 17.99
CA THR A 148 -2.20 10.73 18.96
C THR A 148 -3.42 9.81 18.91
N LEU A 149 -3.62 9.00 19.95
CA LEU A 149 -4.80 8.15 20.08
C LEU A 149 -5.93 8.93 20.77
N LYS A 150 -7.04 9.16 20.05
CA LYS A 150 -8.24 9.81 20.58
C LYS A 150 -9.33 8.79 20.86
N LEU A 151 -9.81 8.75 22.09
CA LEU A 151 -10.86 7.85 22.56
C LEU A 151 -12.11 8.67 22.88
N SER A 152 -13.04 8.72 21.92
CA SER A 152 -14.31 9.42 22.05
C SER A 152 -15.45 8.47 22.43
N GLY A 153 -16.43 8.97 23.19
CA GLY A 153 -17.69 8.27 23.47
C GLY A 153 -17.77 7.56 24.81
N ALA A 154 -16.69 7.53 25.59
CA ALA A 154 -16.71 7.12 27.00
C ALA A 154 -17.07 8.32 27.89
N SER A 155 -17.90 8.11 28.91
CA SER A 155 -18.25 9.15 29.90
C SER A 155 -17.00 9.61 30.66
N SER A 156 -16.14 8.67 31.04
CA SER A 156 -14.82 8.94 31.57
C SER A 156 -13.85 7.77 31.31
N LEU A 157 -12.55 8.03 31.46
CA LEU A 157 -11.49 7.05 31.32
C LEU A 157 -10.70 6.94 32.63
N ALA A 158 -10.09 5.78 32.88
CA ALA A 158 -9.00 5.72 33.85
C ALA A 158 -7.86 6.67 33.42
N SER A 159 -7.16 7.25 34.40
CA SER A 159 -6.08 8.22 34.16
C SER A 159 -4.78 7.61 33.65
N VAL A 160 -4.74 6.28 33.50
CA VAL A 160 -3.58 5.52 33.06
C VAL A 160 -4.02 4.51 32.00
N ALA A 161 -3.30 4.47 30.89
CA ALA A 161 -3.36 3.39 29.91
C ALA A 161 -2.15 2.48 30.09
N HIS A 162 -2.37 1.17 30.03
CA HIS A 162 -1.31 0.18 29.98
C HIS A 162 -0.97 -0.09 28.52
N VAL A 163 0.31 -0.11 28.18
CA VAL A 163 0.77 -0.32 26.81
C VAL A 163 1.73 -1.49 26.78
N THR A 164 1.39 -2.52 26.01
CA THR A 164 2.31 -3.62 25.68
C THR A 164 2.86 -3.38 24.28
N THR A 165 4.18 -3.25 24.16
CA THR A 165 4.86 -2.99 22.88
C THR A 165 5.74 -4.18 22.51
N LEU A 166 5.58 -4.67 21.28
CA LEU A 166 6.50 -5.61 20.64
C LEU A 166 7.19 -4.89 19.48
N THR A 167 8.51 -4.93 19.44
CA THR A 167 9.30 -4.26 18.39
C THR A 167 10.62 -4.99 18.19
N GLY A 168 11.26 -4.79 17.04
CA GLY A 168 12.58 -5.34 16.74
C GLY A 168 13.10 -4.82 15.41
N GLU A 169 14.33 -5.22 15.07
CA GLU A 169 14.92 -4.94 13.77
C GLU A 169 14.13 -5.60 12.63
N PRO A 170 14.07 -4.99 11.43
CA PRO A 170 13.50 -5.62 10.25
C PRO A 170 14.10 -7.01 10.00
N GLY A 171 13.25 -8.03 9.82
CA GLY A 171 13.68 -9.42 9.64
C GLY A 171 14.20 -10.11 10.90
N GLY A 172 14.15 -9.45 12.07
CA GLY A 172 14.53 -10.04 13.34
C GLY A 172 13.62 -11.23 13.71
N VAL A 173 14.23 -12.28 14.25
CA VAL A 173 13.54 -13.50 14.68
C VAL A 173 14.03 -13.95 16.05
N ASN A 174 13.18 -14.65 16.78
CA ASN A 174 13.59 -15.42 17.96
C ASN A 174 14.07 -16.81 17.52
N SER A 175 15.06 -17.34 18.24
CA SER A 175 15.53 -18.72 18.14
C SER A 175 15.54 -19.37 19.52
N ILE A 176 15.77 -20.69 19.57
CA ILE A 176 15.89 -21.43 20.84
C ILE A 176 16.99 -20.84 21.74
N GLU A 177 18.05 -20.27 21.16
CA GLU A 177 19.20 -19.75 21.90
C GLU A 177 19.08 -18.26 22.23
N ARG A 178 18.23 -17.52 21.51
CA ARG A 178 18.17 -16.05 21.62
C ARG A 178 16.78 -15.52 21.30
N GLU A 179 16.21 -14.80 22.26
CA GLU A 179 14.88 -14.15 22.15
C GLU A 179 15.00 -12.62 22.23
N PRO A 180 15.58 -11.96 21.21
CA PRO A 180 15.75 -10.51 21.24
C PRO A 180 14.42 -9.75 21.16
N ILE A 181 13.38 -10.35 20.56
CA ILE A 181 12.08 -9.72 20.32
C ILE A 181 11.10 -10.27 21.36
N ARG A 182 10.76 -9.42 22.33
CA ARG A 182 9.81 -9.75 23.41
C ARG A 182 8.94 -8.55 23.75
N PRO A 183 7.71 -8.77 24.24
CA PRO A 183 6.85 -7.68 24.66
C PRO A 183 7.47 -6.92 25.84
N VAL A 184 7.32 -5.60 25.83
CA VAL A 184 7.68 -4.70 26.93
C VAL A 184 6.43 -3.96 27.36
N GLU A 185 6.15 -3.98 28.66
CA GLU A 185 5.03 -3.26 29.25
C GLU A 185 5.46 -1.87 29.71
N SER A 186 4.57 -0.91 29.53
CA SER A 186 4.72 0.47 29.99
C SER A 186 3.36 1.06 30.32
N VAL A 187 3.35 2.28 30.84
CA VAL A 187 2.12 3.03 31.10
C VAL A 187 2.22 4.43 30.52
N LEU A 188 1.09 4.95 30.05
CA LEU A 188 0.94 6.32 29.58
C LEU A 188 -0.16 7.03 30.37
N PRO A 189 -0.05 8.34 30.61
CA PRO A 189 -1.18 9.15 31.06
C PRO A 189 -2.33 8.97 30.07
N ALA A 190 -3.51 8.69 30.59
CA ALA A 190 -4.71 8.55 29.78
C ALA A 190 -5.69 9.68 30.07
N SER A 191 -6.12 10.31 28.99
CA SER A 191 -7.27 11.20 28.92
C SER A 191 -8.11 10.79 27.71
N ASP A 192 -8.99 11.66 27.24
CA ASP A 192 -9.63 11.49 25.92
C ASP A 192 -8.61 11.43 24.78
N THR A 193 -7.39 11.94 25.02
CA THR A 193 -6.24 11.91 24.14
C THR A 193 -5.05 11.24 24.82
N ILE A 194 -4.35 10.36 24.09
CA ILE A 194 -3.12 9.70 24.52
C ILE A 194 -2.06 9.98 23.46
N GLU A 195 -1.04 10.74 23.82
CA GLU A 195 0.14 10.94 22.97
C GLU A 195 1.10 9.77 23.14
N MET A 196 1.60 9.22 22.04
CA MET A 196 2.53 8.11 22.06
C MET A 196 3.44 8.12 20.83
N GLU A 197 4.58 7.46 20.95
CA GLU A 197 5.42 7.11 19.81
C GLU A 197 5.22 5.63 19.49
N LEU A 198 5.03 5.31 18.21
CA LEU A 198 5.02 3.94 17.71
C LEU A 198 6.41 3.65 17.14
N PRO A 199 7.23 2.80 17.79
CA PRO A 199 8.56 2.47 17.29
C PRO A 199 8.53 1.92 15.85
N ALA A 200 9.66 1.93 15.15
CA ALA A 200 9.78 1.25 13.86
C ALA A 200 9.42 -0.25 13.99
N CYS A 201 8.79 -0.82 12.96
CA CYS A 201 8.47 -2.26 12.85
C CYS A 201 7.84 -2.85 14.12
N SER A 202 6.74 -2.26 14.58
CA SER A 202 6.22 -2.50 15.91
C SER A 202 4.71 -2.76 15.97
N VAL A 203 4.30 -3.42 17.06
CA VAL A 203 2.91 -3.65 17.45
C VAL A 203 2.72 -3.16 18.88
N GLN A 204 1.68 -2.37 19.12
CA GLN A 204 1.27 -1.91 20.44
C GLN A 204 -0.13 -2.42 20.77
N VAL A 205 -0.36 -2.78 22.02
CA VAL A 205 -1.70 -2.96 22.58
C VAL A 205 -1.86 -1.94 23.70
N VAL A 206 -2.66 -0.92 23.45
CA VAL A 206 -3.05 0.08 24.45
C VAL A 206 -4.32 -0.39 25.12
N LYS A 207 -4.31 -0.49 26.45
CA LYS A 207 -5.41 -0.94 27.27
C LYS A 207 -5.80 0.15 28.26
N VAL A 208 -7.06 0.59 28.23
CA VAL A 208 -7.58 1.62 29.14
C VAL A 208 -8.99 1.29 29.58
N LYS A 209 -9.28 1.51 30.86
CA LYS A 209 -10.60 1.27 31.43
C LYS A 209 -11.54 2.45 31.14
N VAL A 210 -12.72 2.17 30.60
CA VAL A 210 -13.84 3.12 30.52
C VAL A 210 -14.62 3.10 31.83
N LYS A 211 -15.13 4.27 32.22
CA LYS A 211 -15.87 4.50 33.46
C LYS A 211 -17.16 5.25 33.17
#